data_AF-A0A8J7SKG1-F1
#
_entry.id   AF-A0A8J7SKG1-F1
#
_cell.length_a   1.000
_cell.length_b   1.000
_cell.length_c   1.000
_cell.angle_alpha   90.00
_cell.angle_beta   90.00
_cell.angle_gamma   90.00
#
_symmetry.space_group_name_H-M   'P 1'
#
loop_
_entity.id
_entity.type
_entity.pdbx_description
1 polymer ?
#
loop_
_entity_poly.entity_id
_entity_poly.type
_entity_poly.pdbx_seq_one_letter_code
_entity_poly.pdbx_strand_id
1 'polypeptide(L)' 'MRIKHKQYECIGCALCTQEAPDYFVMDTDGMAELLDSNVQGVFHIAKGLEFDREALERAVEGCPVDIISLEG' A
#
# COMPACT_ATOMS: atom_id res chain seq x y z
N MET A 1 -11.70 1.44 -6.48
CA MET A 1 -10.68 2.50 -6.31
C MET A 1 -9.33 1.99 -6.82
N ARG A 2 -8.35 2.87 -7.01
CA ARG A 2 -6.94 2.54 -7.27
C ARG A 2 -6.13 2.82 -6.01
N ILE A 3 -5.25 1.88 -5.65
CA ILE A 3 -4.28 2.04 -4.58
C ILE A 3 -2.95 2.39 -5.25
N LYS A 4 -2.27 3.43 -4.77
CA LYS A 4 -0.95 3.83 -5.24
C LYS A 4 0.03 3.71 -4.08
N HIS A 5 1.20 3.15 -4.37
CA HIS A 5 2.24 2.92 -3.38
C HIS A 5 3.61 3.27 -3.98
N LYS A 6 4.37 4.17 -3.33
CA LYS A 6 5.76 4.45 -3.72
C LYS A 6 6.73 3.56 -2.94
N GLN A 7 6.81 2.28 -3.33
CA GLN A 7 7.58 1.26 -2.62
C GLN A 7 9.03 1.65 -2.32
N TYR A 8 9.71 2.38 -3.21
CA TYR A 8 11.09 2.83 -3.02
C TYR A 8 11.29 3.84 -1.88
N GLU A 9 10.22 4.47 -1.41
CA GLU A 9 10.24 5.41 -0.27
C GLU A 9 9.83 4.70 1.05
N CYS A 10 9.59 3.38 1.02
CA CYS A 10 9.23 2.59 2.20
C CYS A 10 10.37 2.51 3.21
N ILE A 11 10.01 2.52 4.50
CA ILE A 11 10.94 2.39 5.64
C ILE A 11 10.67 1.16 6.52
N GLY A 12 9.81 0.24 6.06
CA GLY A 12 9.59 -1.04 6.74
C GLY A 12 8.79 -0.99 8.05
N CYS A 13 7.87 -0.02 8.22
CA CYS A 13 7.06 0.07 9.45
C CYS A 13 6.01 -1.05 9.63
N ALA A 14 5.73 -1.80 8.55
CA ALA A 14 4.79 -2.93 8.47
C ALA A 14 3.31 -2.65 8.75
N LEU A 15 2.90 -1.42 9.08
CA LEU A 15 1.50 -1.13 9.43
C LEU A 15 0.52 -1.43 8.29
N CYS A 16 0.86 -1.12 7.03
CA CYS A 16 -0.01 -1.41 5.88
C CYS A 16 -0.34 -2.90 5.73
N THR A 17 0.59 -3.80 6.10
CA THR A 17 0.35 -5.25 6.11
C THR A 17 -0.51 -5.71 7.27
N GLN A 18 -0.59 -4.94 8.35
CA GLN A 18 -1.46 -5.24 9.50
C GLN A 18 -2.89 -4.78 9.22
N GLU A 19 -3.04 -3.57 8.68
CA GLU A 19 -4.35 -2.98 8.39
C GLU A 19 -5.00 -3.56 7.13
N ALA A 20 -4.21 -3.84 6.09
CA ALA A 20 -4.68 -4.32 4.79
C ALA A 20 -3.83 -5.50 4.27
N PRO A 21 -3.83 -6.65 4.98
CA PRO A 21 -3.00 -7.83 4.64
C PRO A 21 -3.33 -8.45 3.27
N ASP A 22 -4.54 -8.25 2.75
CA ASP A 22 -4.94 -8.73 1.42
C ASP A 22 -4.31 -7.92 0.28
N TYR A 23 -3.72 -6.75 0.61
CA TYR A 23 -3.15 -5.82 -0.37
C TYR A 23 -1.65 -5.61 -0.21
N PHE A 24 -1.12 -5.74 1.00
CA PHE A 24 0.29 -5.50 1.28
C PHE A 24 0.96 -6.72 1.92
N VAL A 25 2.19 -6.98 1.50
CA VAL A 25 3.07 -7.99 2.12
C VAL A 25 4.44 -7.36 2.41
N MET A 26 5.17 -7.89 3.40
CA MET A 26 6.57 -7.52 3.62
C MET A 26 7.46 -8.46 2.82
N ASP A 27 8.42 -7.91 2.06
CA ASP A 27 9.44 -8.69 1.38
C ASP A 27 10.56 -9.16 2.33
N THR A 28 11.58 -9.83 1.79
CA THR A 28 12.73 -10.33 2.56
C THR A 28 13.64 -9.22 3.08
N ASP A 29 13.60 -8.03 2.48
CA ASP A 29 14.38 -6.86 2.88
C ASP A 29 13.62 -5.99 3.91
N GLY A 30 12.41 -6.42 4.29
CA GLY A 30 11.58 -5.72 5.27
C GLY A 30 10.89 -4.49 4.68
N MET A 31 10.71 -4.43 3.36
CA MET A 31 9.95 -3.38 2.68
C MET A 31 8.55 -3.89 2.33
N ALA A 32 7.57 -2.99 2.36
CA ALA A 32 6.22 -3.34 1.95
C ALA A 32 6.16 -3.45 0.42
N GLU A 33 5.41 -4.42 -0.09
CA GLU A 33 5.05 -4.56 -1.50
C GLU A 33 3.53 -4.49 -1.66
N LEU A 34 3.07 -3.84 -2.73
CA LEU A 34 1.65 -3.81 -3.10
C LEU A 34 1.35 -4.99 -4.03
N LEU A 35 0.50 -5.90 -3.59
CA LEU A 35 0.12 -7.10 -4.32
C LEU A 35 -0.66 -6.76 -5.60
N ASP A 36 -0.52 -7.61 -6.62
CA ASP A 36 -1.17 -7.49 -7.94
C ASP A 36 -1.03 -6.10 -8.59
N SER A 37 0.07 -5.41 -8.28
CA SER A 37 0.33 -4.05 -8.76
C SER A 37 1.04 -4.03 -10.10
N ASN A 38 0.80 -2.96 -10.86
CA ASN A 38 1.58 -2.61 -12.05
C ASN A 38 2.40 -1.35 -11.76
N VAL A 39 3.66 -1.34 -12.22
CA VAL A 39 4.56 -0.21 -12.03
C VAL A 39 4.29 0.86 -13.11
N GLN A 40 4.05 2.09 -12.67
CA GLN A 40 3.91 3.28 -13.51
C GLN A 40 4.76 4.42 -12.95
N GLY A 41 5.95 4.61 -13.54
CA GLY A 41 6.94 5.54 -13.02
C GLY A 41 7.41 5.11 -11.62
N VAL A 42 7.22 5.97 -10.62
CA VAL A 42 7.59 5.69 -9.22
C VAL A 42 6.48 5.00 -8.42
N PHE A 43 5.31 4.77 -9.03
CA PHE A 43 4.14 4.20 -8.35
C PHE A 43 3.93 2.74 -8.71
N HIS A 44 3.65 1.94 -7.69
CA HIS A 44 3.00 0.65 -7.81
C HIS A 44 1.49 0.88 -7.69
N ILE A 45 0.72 0.42 -8.67
CA ILE A 45 -0.72 0.69 -8.75
C ILE A 45 -1.50 -0.62 -8.79
N ALA A 46 -2.40 -0.81 -7.82
CA ALA A 46 -3.29 -1.97 -7.74
C ALA A 46 -4.77 -1.54 -7.66
N LYS A 47 -5.67 -2.48 -7.91
CA LYS A 47 -7.11 -2.27 -7.77
C LYS A 47 -7.54 -2.58 -6.33
N GLY A 48 -8.17 -1.61 -5.67
CA GLY A 48 -8.84 -1.80 -4.39
C GLY A 48 -10.34 -2.00 -4.55
N LEU A 49 -10.93 -2.85 -3.71
CA LEU A 49 -12.37 -3.06 -3.60
C LEU A 49 -12.99 -2.06 -2.61
N GLU A 50 -14.21 -1.59 -2.90
CA GLU A 50 -14.88 -0.60 -2.04
C GLU A 50 -15.21 -1.15 -0.65
N PHE A 51 -15.44 -2.47 -0.54
CA PHE A 51 -15.67 -3.13 0.75
C PHE A 51 -14.45 -3.05 1.68
N ASP A 52 -13.24 -2.97 1.12
CA ASP A 52 -11.98 -2.91 1.89
C ASP A 52 -11.51 -1.46 2.12
N ARG A 53 -12.34 -0.47 1.78
CA ARG A 53 -11.97 0.94 1.84
C ARG A 53 -11.49 1.37 3.22
N GLU A 54 -12.17 0.97 4.27
CA GLU A 54 -11.82 1.37 5.63
C GLU A 54 -10.43 0.84 6.03
N ALA A 55 -10.12 -0.41 5.69
CA ALA A 55 -8.81 -1.01 5.92
C ALA A 55 -7.71 -0.29 5.14
N LEU A 56 -7.98 0.03 3.88
CA LEU A 56 -7.06 0.78 3.02
C LEU A 56 -6.87 2.23 3.50
N GLU A 57 -7.91 2.89 4.00
CA GLU A 57 -7.83 4.24 4.59
C GLU A 57 -6.97 4.22 5.86
N ARG A 58 -7.12 3.23 6.74
CA ARG A 58 -6.24 3.06 7.90
C ARG A 58 -4.77 2.82 7.51
N ALA A 59 -4.53 2.04 6.45
CA ALA A 59 -3.19 1.83 5.91
C ALA A 59 -2.56 3.13 5.36
N VAL A 60 -3.36 3.99 4.71
CA VAL A 60 -2.92 5.32 4.25
C VAL A 60 -2.60 6.22 5.43
N GLU A 61 -3.54 6.41 6.36
CA GLU A 61 -3.40 7.33 7.50
C GLU A 61 -2.26 6.95 8.43
N GLY A 62 -1.99 5.65 8.57
CA GLY A 62 -0.97 5.17 9.48
C GLY A 62 0.43 5.04 8.87
N CYS A 63 0.60 5.27 7.56
CA CYS A 63 1.91 5.22 6.93
C CYS A 63 2.76 6.43 7.37
N PRO A 64 3.88 6.25 8.09
CA PRO A 64 4.63 7.36 8.68
C PRO A 64 5.40 8.22 7.66
N VAL A 65 5.42 7.82 6.40
CA VAL A 65 6.15 8.49 5.30
C VAL A 65 5.22 8.91 4.15
N ASP A 66 3.90 8.78 4.31
CA ASP A 66 2.90 9.28 3.36
C ASP A 66 3.07 8.77 1.90
N ILE A 67 3.42 7.48 1.73
CA ILE A 67 3.72 6.86 0.42
C ILE A 67 2.57 6.04 -0.17
N ILE A 68 1.43 5.96 0.53
CA ILE A 68 0.24 5.21 0.10
C ILE A 68 -0.90 6.19 -0.15
N SER A 69 -1.64 6.04 -1.24
CA SER A 69 -2.85 6.83 -1.49
C SER A 69 -3.95 6.03 -2.20
N LEU A 70 -5.19 6.46 -2.01
CA LEU A 70 -6.37 5.94 -2.70
C LEU A 70 -6.88 6.97 -3.70
N GLU A 71 -7.10 6.54 -4.94
CA GLU A 71 -7.69 7.34 -6.01
C GLU A 71 -8.99 6.70 -6.50
N GLY A 72 -10.08 7.47 -6.45
CA GLY A 72 -11.40 7.11 -7.00
C GLY A 72 -11.50 7.48 -8.47
#